data_AF-A0A6V6Y3U5-F1
#
_entry.id   AF-A0A6V6Y3U5-F1
#
_cell.length_a   1.000
_cell.length_b   1.000
_cell.length_c   1.000
_cell.angle_alpha   90.00
_cell.angle_beta   90.00
_cell.angle_gamma   90.00
#
_symmetry.space_group_name_H-M   'P 1'
#
loop_
_entity.id
_entity.type
_entity.pdbx_description
1 polymer ?
#
loop_
_entity_poly.entity_id
_entity_poly.type
_entity_poly.pdbx_seq_one_letter_code
_entity_poly.pdbx_strand_id
1 'polypeptide(L)'
;MENAIVMTTAVLGIVQAFKIAGLPAKYSPIVAILVGAVIYVAMAGISPANIITGVVIGLSAVGLYESGSRVGDKDLISPQEKEAYLRNRNK
;
A
#
# COMPACT_ATOMS: atom_id res chain seq x y z
N MET A 1 -16.78 11.08 1.87
CA MET A 1 -15.32 10.85 1.74
C MET A 1 -14.69 10.27 2.99
N GLU A 2 -15.21 10.57 4.18
CA GLU A 2 -14.71 10.04 5.47
C GLU A 2 -14.54 8.51 5.49
N ASN A 3 -15.53 7.77 5.00
CA ASN A 3 -15.49 6.30 4.97
C ASN A 3 -14.41 5.72 4.04
N ALA A 4 -13.98 6.44 3.01
CA ALA A 4 -13.02 5.92 2.04
C ALA A 4 -11.61 5.81 2.64
N ILE A 5 -11.22 6.78 3.49
CA ILE A 5 -9.91 6.78 4.15
C ILE A 5 -9.83 5.61 5.14
N VAL A 6 -10.86 5.45 5.98
CA VAL A 6 -10.95 4.35 6.95
C VAL A 6 -10.93 2.99 6.26
N MET A 7 -11.63 2.84 5.14
CA MET A 7 -11.61 1.60 4.38
C MET A 7 -10.26 1.34 3.73
N THR A 8 -9.61 2.38 3.19
CA THR A 8 -8.28 2.24 2.59
C THR A 8 -7.25 1.80 3.63
N THR A 9 -7.27 2.36 4.84
CA THR A 9 -6.37 1.95 5.93
C THR A 9 -6.68 0.55 6.45
N ALA A 10 -7.95 0.15 6.52
CA ALA A 10 -8.33 -1.21 6.87
C ALA A 10 -7.84 -2.23 5.83
N VAL A 11 -8.07 -1.98 4.54
CA VAL A 11 -7.58 -2.86 3.45
C VAL A 11 -6.06 -2.91 3.43
N LEU A 12 -5.38 -1.78 3.66
CA LEU A 12 -3.92 -1.72 3.80
C LEU A 12 -3.42 -2.67 4.89
N GLY A 13 -4.02 -2.62 6.08
CA GLY A 13 -3.64 -3.48 7.21
C GLY A 13 -3.85 -4.97 6.90
N ILE A 14 -4.96 -5.33 6.25
CA ILE A 14 -5.24 -6.71 5.85
C ILE A 14 -4.23 -7.20 4.81
N VAL A 15 -3.95 -6.41 3.78
CA VAL A 15 -2.97 -6.77 2.74
C VAL A 15 -1.57 -6.94 3.34
N GLN A 16 -1.19 -6.07 4.30
CA GLN A 16 0.06 -6.23 5.04
C GLN A 16 0.11 -7.52 5.85
N ALA A 17 -0.99 -7.88 6.53
CA ALA A 17 -1.06 -9.14 7.27
C ALA A 17 -0.82 -10.34 6.34
N PHE A 18 -1.38 -10.34 5.13
CA PHE A 18 -1.08 -11.36 4.12
C PHE A 18 0.40 -11.38 3.70
N LYS A 19 1.02 -10.21 3.48
CA LYS A 19 2.45 -10.12 3.16
C LYS A 19 3.31 -10.68 4.29
N ILE A 20 2.98 -10.36 5.54
CA ILE A 20 3.66 -10.89 6.74
C ILE A 20 3.48 -12.41 6.85
N ALA A 21 2.31 -12.93 6.50
CA ALA A 21 2.02 -14.37 6.47
C ALA A 21 2.74 -15.13 5.33
N GLY A 22 3.53 -14.45 4.49
CA GLY A 22 4.34 -15.06 3.44
C GLY A 22 3.80 -14.86 2.02
N LEU A 23 2.76 -14.03 1.82
CA LEU A 23 2.30 -13.68 0.48
C LEU A 23 3.41 -12.93 -0.28
N PRO A 24 3.86 -13.42 -1.44
CA PRO A 24 4.83 -12.71 -2.26
C PRO A 24 4.31 -11.32 -2.65
N ALA A 25 5.15 -10.29 -2.52
CA ALA A 25 4.76 -8.89 -2.72
C ALA A 25 4.10 -8.63 -4.08
N LYS A 26 4.51 -9.36 -5.13
CA LYS A 26 3.93 -9.30 -6.49
C LYS A 26 2.42 -9.60 -6.56
N TYR A 27 1.87 -10.31 -5.57
CA TYR A 27 0.45 -10.64 -5.50
C TYR A 27 -0.36 -9.68 -4.60
N SER A 28 0.29 -8.75 -3.90
CA SER A 28 -0.39 -7.76 -3.04
C SER A 28 -1.48 -6.97 -3.80
N PRO A 29 -1.26 -6.52 -5.06
CA PRO A 29 -2.31 -5.84 -5.83
C PRO A 29 -3.57 -6.68 -6.02
N ILE A 30 -3.41 -7.97 -6.33
CA ILE A 30 -4.53 -8.88 -6.58
C ILE A 30 -5.33 -9.09 -5.29
N VAL A 31 -4.63 -9.34 -4.18
CA VAL A 31 -5.29 -9.51 -2.87
C VAL A 31 -6.01 -8.24 -2.46
N ALA A 32 -5.41 -7.07 -2.67
CA ALA A 32 -6.03 -5.80 -2.32
C ALA A 32 -7.30 -5.51 -3.14
N ILE A 33 -7.30 -5.82 -4.44
CA ILE A 33 -8.49 -5.72 -5.31
C ILE A 33 -9.61 -6.60 -4.74
N LEU A 34 -9.32 -7.87 -4.45
CA LEU A 34 -10.33 -8.81 -3.95
C LEU A 34 -10.87 -8.37 -2.59
N VAL A 35 -9.99 -8.03 -1.66
CA VAL A 35 -10.37 -7.60 -0.30
C VAL A 35 -11.16 -6.30 -0.34
N GLY A 36 -10.69 -5.29 -1.07
CA GLY A 36 -11.37 -4.00 -1.19
C GLY A 36 -12.74 -4.11 -1.84
N ALA A 37 -12.85 -4.87 -2.93
CA ALA A 37 -14.13 -5.12 -3.61
C ALA A 37 -15.12 -5.87 -2.71
N VAL A 38 -14.69 -6.97 -2.08
CA VAL A 38 -15.55 -7.79 -1.22
C VAL A 38 -16.04 -7.00 -0.01
N ILE A 39 -15.15 -6.29 0.70
CA ILE A 39 -15.53 -5.51 1.88
C ILE A 39 -16.49 -4.39 1.50
N TYR A 40 -16.19 -3.61 0.46
CA TYR A 40 -17.03 -2.47 0.10
C TYR A 40 -18.41 -2.92 -0.41
N VAL A 41 -18.48 -3.97 -1.21
CA VAL A 41 -19.73 -4.55 -1.69
C VAL A 41 -20.55 -5.15 -0.55
N ALA A 42 -19.91 -5.82 0.42
CA ALA A 42 -20.61 -6.36 1.58
C ALA A 42 -21.29 -5.26 2.42
N MET A 43 -20.76 -4.04 2.41
CA MET A 43 -21.33 -2.91 3.15
C MET A 43 -22.32 -2.07 2.33
N ALA A 44 -22.02 -1.81 1.07
CA ALA A 44 -22.78 -0.89 0.22
C ALA A 44 -23.76 -1.58 -0.74
N GLY A 45 -23.75 -2.92 -0.78
CA GLY A 45 -24.55 -3.73 -1.70
C GLY A 45 -23.89 -3.97 -3.05
N ILE A 46 -24.43 -4.95 -3.79
CA ILE A 46 -23.91 -5.34 -5.11
C ILE A 46 -24.39 -4.33 -6.16
N SER A 47 -23.44 -3.52 -6.65
CA SER A 47 -23.63 -2.70 -7.84
C SER A 47 -22.29 -2.52 -8.56
N PRO A 48 -22.28 -2.26 -9.88
CA PRO A 48 -21.04 -2.00 -10.62
C PRO A 48 -20.23 -0.84 -10.02
N ALA A 49 -20.91 0.22 -9.58
CA ALA A 49 -20.26 1.38 -8.95
C ALA A 49 -19.58 1.01 -7.63
N ASN A 50 -20.20 0.15 -6.82
CA ASN A 50 -19.64 -0.28 -5.54
C ASN A 50 -18.44 -1.20 -5.74
N ILE A 51 -18.50 -2.11 -6.72
CA ILE A 51 -17.36 -2.97 -7.08
C ILE A 51 -16.17 -2.09 -7.47
N ILE A 52 -16.36 -1.15 -8.38
CA ILE A 52 -15.30 -0.23 -8.82
C ILE A 52 -14.75 0.57 -7.64
N THR A 53 -15.62 1.08 -6.77
CA THR A 53 -15.20 1.82 -5.57
C THR A 53 -14.33 0.98 -4.66
N GLY A 54 -14.72 -0.28 -4.39
CA GLY A 54 -13.92 -1.21 -3.58
C GLY A 54 -12.58 -1.57 -4.23
N VAL A 55 -12.54 -1.73 -5.55
CA VAL A 55 -11.28 -1.94 -6.30
C VAL A 55 -10.36 -0.72 -6.16
N VAL A 56 -10.88 0.49 -6.29
CA VAL A 56 -10.11 1.73 -6.10
C VAL A 56 -9.55 1.81 -4.69
N ILE A 57 -10.36 1.55 -3.66
CA ILE A 57 -9.92 1.50 -2.26
C ILE A 57 -8.76 0.50 -2.09
N GLY A 58 -8.89 -0.70 -2.66
CA GLY A 58 -7.86 -1.73 -2.60
C GLY A 58 -6.55 -1.32 -3.28
N LEU A 59 -6.61 -0.78 -4.49
CA LEU A 59 -5.43 -0.32 -5.22
C LEU A 59 -4.76 0.88 -4.53
N SER A 60 -5.54 1.81 -4.00
CA SER A 60 -5.03 2.95 -3.21
C SER A 60 -4.27 2.46 -1.98
N ALA A 61 -4.73 1.42 -1.30
CA ALA A 61 -4.02 0.82 -0.17
C ALA A 61 -2.63 0.29 -0.58
N VAL A 62 -2.52 -0.41 -1.71
CA VAL A 62 -1.23 -0.92 -2.19
C VAL A 62 -0.29 0.21 -2.58
N GLY A 63 -0.79 1.22 -3.29
CA GLY A 63 0.00 2.41 -3.63
C GLY A 63 0.55 3.09 -2.38
N LEU A 64 -0.28 3.24 -1.34
CA LEU A 64 0.11 3.87 -0.09
C LEU A 64 1.22 3.08 0.63
N TYR A 65 1.15 1.74 0.63
CA TYR A 65 2.20 0.90 1.19
C TYR A 65 3.53 1.06 0.43
N GLU A 66 3.49 0.89 -0.88
CA GLU A 66 4.70 0.87 -1.72
C GLU A 66 5.38 2.24 -1.73
N SER A 67 4.61 3.34 -1.74
CA SER A 67 5.17 4.69 -1.59
C SER A 67 5.87 4.87 -0.25
N GLY A 68 5.29 4.41 0.86
CA GLY A 68 5.90 4.49 2.17
C GLY A 68 7.17 3.65 2.30
N SER A 69 7.14 2.40 1.80
CA SER A 69 8.29 1.50 1.89
C SER A 69 9.45 1.92 1.00
N ARG A 70 9.16 2.45 -0.20
CA ARG A 70 10.20 2.95 -1.11
C ARG A 70 10.87 4.22 -0.62
N VAL A 71 10.13 5.11 0.06
CA VAL A 71 10.68 6.33 0.68
C VAL A 71 11.53 6.01 1.91
N GLY A 72 11.23 4.91 2.61
CA GLY A 72 12.05 4.42 3.72
C GLY A 72 13.34 3.71 3.30
N ASP A 73 13.57 3.52 2.00
CA ASP A 73 14.70 2.74 1.50
C ASP A 73 16.00 3.57 1.52
N LYS A 74 17.09 2.93 1.96
CA LYS A 74 18.42 3.56 2.10
C LYS A 74 19.08 3.82 0.74
N ASP A 75 18.51 3.26 -0.31
CA ASP A 75 18.98 3.38 -1.70
C ASP A 75 18.48 4.65 -2.40
N LEU A 76 17.70 5.50 -1.71
CA LEU A 76 17.33 6.84 -2.20
C LEU A 76 18.48 7.85 -2.13
N ILE A 77 19.43 7.64 -1.23
CA ILE A 77 20.60 8.50 -1.13
C ILE A 77 21.52 8.12 -2.27
N SER A 78 21.78 9.07 -3.17
CA SER A 78 22.72 8.81 -4.26
C SER A 78 24.08 8.37 -3.70
N PRO A 79 24.82 7.48 -4.39
CA PRO A 79 26.15 7.07 -3.94
C PRO A 79 27.06 8.29 -3.66
N GLN A 80 26.91 9.34 -4.45
CA GLN A 80 27.61 10.62 -4.30
C GLN A 80 27.27 11.33 -2.98
N GLU A 81 25.99 11.44 -2.62
CA GLU A 81 25.58 12.04 -1.34
C GLU A 81 26.03 11.20 -0.15
N LYS A 82 25.98 9.87 -0.26
CA LYS A 82 26.44 8.96 0.80
C LYS A 82 27.94 9.12 1.06
N GLU A 83 28.74 9.24 0.01
CA GLU A 83 30.18 9.52 0.12
C GLU A 83 30.45 10.91 0.68
N ALA A 84 29.72 11.95 0.25
CA ALA A 84 29.86 13.30 0.77
C ALA A 84 29.56 13.39 2.28
N TYR A 85 28.51 12.69 2.73
CA TYR A 85 28.17 12.59 4.15
C TYR A 85 29.28 11.90 4.96
N LEU A 86 29.77 10.74 4.50
CA LEU A 86 30.84 10.01 5.20
C LEU A 86 32.15 10.82 5.24
N ARG A 87 32.45 11.56 4.17
CA ARG A 87 33.64 12.42 4.07
C ARG A 87 33.61 13.59 5.06
N ASN A 88 32.43 14.14 5.34
CA ASN A 88 32.26 15.22 6.33
C ASN A 88 32.14 14.70 7.76
N ARG A 89 31.62 13.48 7.98
CA ARG A 89 31.53 12.86 9.31
C ARG A 89 32.88 12.45 9.90
N ASN A 90 33.85 12.15 9.04
CA ASN A 90 35.19 11.67 9.43
C ASN A 90 36.26 12.79 9.46
N LYS A 91 35.85 14.05 9.36
CA LYS A 91 36.70 15.24 9.58
C LYS A 91 36.47 15.78 10.98
#